data_AF-A0A6P0DXB8-F1
#
_entry.id   AF-A0A6P0DXB8-F1
#
_cell.length_a   1.000
_cell.length_b   1.000
_cell.length_c   1.000
_cell.angle_alpha   90.00
_cell.angle_beta   90.00
_cell.angle_gamma   90.00
#
_symmetry.space_group_name_H-M   'P 1'
#
loop_
_entity.id
_entity.type
_entity.pdbx_description
1 polymer ?
#
loop_
_entity_poly.entity_id
_entity_poly.type
_entity_poly.pdbx_seq_one_letter_code
_entity_poly.pdbx_strand_id
1 'polypeptide(L)'
;DLLYEGGEDLRSLPLVERKARLESLLSDAGNDLRIRFVEHFDTGGDAVLRSACKLSLEGIVSKQADAPYQSGRTESWAKSKCRAGHEVVIGAYAKTNGKFRSLLVGVYRGDHFVYVGRVGTGYGANKVEALL
;
A
#
# COMPACT_ATOMS: atom_id res chain seq x y z
N ASP A 1 -12.29 -4.92 -0.45
CA ASP A 1 -12.19 -6.06 -1.38
C ASP A 1 -12.93 -7.21 -0.73
N LEU A 2 -13.60 -8.06 -1.51
CA LEU A 2 -14.40 -9.17 -0.99
C LEU A 2 -13.79 -10.47 -1.52
N LEU A 3 -13.16 -11.22 -0.62
CA LEU A 3 -12.41 -12.43 -0.99
C LEU A 3 -13.24 -13.70 -0.83
N TYR A 4 -14.27 -13.66 0.00
CA TYR A 4 -15.12 -14.80 0.33
C TYR A 4 -16.51 -14.29 0.72
N GLU A 5 -17.56 -14.96 0.26
CA GLU A 5 -18.94 -14.58 0.51
C GLU A 5 -19.82 -15.84 0.55
N GLY A 6 -20.61 -16.02 1.61
CA GLY A 6 -21.67 -17.04 1.64
C GLY A 6 -21.23 -18.50 1.40
N GLY A 7 -19.95 -18.85 1.56
CA GLY A 7 -19.44 -20.20 1.24
C GLY A 7 -18.59 -20.27 -0.03
N GLU A 8 -18.56 -19.20 -0.82
CA GLU A 8 -17.86 -19.10 -2.10
C GLU A 8 -16.54 -18.34 -1.95
N ASP A 9 -15.45 -18.90 -2.50
CA ASP A 9 -14.17 -18.21 -2.65
C ASP A 9 -14.16 -17.37 -3.93
N LEU A 10 -14.07 -16.06 -3.76
CA LEU A 10 -14.18 -15.09 -4.86
C LEU A 10 -12.81 -14.66 -5.40
N ARG A 11 -11.70 -15.18 -4.87
CA ARG A 11 -10.35 -14.68 -5.22
C ARG A 11 -10.01 -14.86 -6.70
N SER A 12 -10.59 -15.86 -7.37
CA SER A 12 -10.40 -16.09 -8.81
C SER A 12 -11.16 -15.11 -9.70
N LEU A 13 -12.18 -14.42 -9.18
CA LEU A 13 -12.99 -13.48 -9.94
C LEU A 13 -12.24 -12.17 -10.19
N PRO A 14 -12.55 -11.45 -11.29
CA PRO A 14 -12.10 -10.08 -11.53
C PRO A 14 -12.38 -9.12 -10.37
N LEU A 15 -11.51 -8.11 -10.17
CA LEU A 15 -11.69 -7.10 -9.11
C LEU A 15 -13.04 -6.38 -9.22
N VAL A 16 -13.46 -6.05 -10.44
CA VAL A 16 -14.74 -5.36 -10.69
C VAL A 16 -15.94 -6.16 -10.17
N GLU A 17 -15.94 -7.47 -10.38
CA GLU A 17 -17.00 -8.36 -9.88
C GLU A 17 -16.98 -8.45 -8.34
N ARG A 18 -15.80 -8.61 -7.74
CA ARG A 18 -15.66 -8.63 -6.28
C ARG A 18 -16.10 -7.31 -5.64
N LYS A 19 -15.86 -6.16 -6.31
CA LYS A 19 -16.32 -4.85 -5.85
C LYS A 19 -17.83 -4.69 -5.97
N ALA A 20 -18.45 -5.14 -7.06
CA ALA A 20 -19.90 -5.09 -7.23
C ALA A 20 -20.63 -5.92 -6.16
N ARG A 21 -20.13 -7.13 -5.86
CA ARG A 21 -20.68 -7.96 -4.77
C ARG A 21 -20.50 -7.28 -3.40
N LEU A 22 -19.34 -6.70 -3.13
CA LEU A 22 -19.10 -5.95 -1.89
C LEU A 22 -20.06 -4.77 -1.72
N GLU A 23 -20.34 -4.05 -2.81
CA GLU A 23 -21.26 -2.91 -2.79
C GLU A 23 -22.70 -3.36 -2.52
N SER A 24 -23.15 -4.45 -3.16
CA SER A 24 -24.46 -5.06 -2.86
C SER A 24 -24.56 -5.49 -1.40
N LEU A 25 -23.56 -6.23 -0.90
CA LEU A 25 -23.53 -6.73 0.48
C LEU A 25 -23.61 -5.59 1.51
N LEU A 26 -22.91 -4.48 1.27
CA LEU A 26 -22.95 -3.32 2.16
C LEU A 26 -24.25 -2.53 2.04
N SER A 27 -24.85 -2.48 0.85
CA SER A 27 -26.16 -1.84 0.64
C SER A 27 -27.27 -2.58 1.39
N ASP A 28 -27.24 -3.91 1.35
CA ASP A 28 -28.21 -4.77 2.05
C ASP A 28 -28.08 -4.69 3.59
N ALA A 29 -26.88 -4.41 4.09
CA ALA A 29 -26.62 -4.22 5.52
C ALA A 29 -27.13 -2.87 6.06
N GLY A 30 -27.58 -1.95 5.20
CA GLY A 30 -28.09 -0.63 5.55
C GLY A 30 -27.00 0.41 5.82
N ASN A 31 -27.43 1.66 6.07
CA ASN A 31 -26.55 2.82 6.24
C ASN A 31 -25.89 2.91 7.64
N ASP A 32 -25.22 1.83 8.07
CA ASP A 32 -24.38 1.88 9.26
C ASP A 32 -23.14 2.74 9.01
N LEU A 33 -23.06 3.90 9.65
CA LEU A 33 -21.97 4.87 9.47
C LEU A 33 -20.58 4.34 9.88
N ARG A 34 -20.50 3.18 10.54
CA ARG A 34 -19.24 2.57 10.99
C ARG A 34 -18.48 1.88 9.86
N ILE A 35 -19.15 1.47 8.78
CA ILE A 35 -18.54 0.79 7.63
C ILE A 35 -18.90 1.55 6.37
N ARG A 36 -17.90 1.82 5.52
CA ARG A 36 -18.11 2.53 4.26
C ARG A 36 -17.46 1.78 3.11
N PHE A 37 -18.20 1.67 2.01
CA PHE A 37 -17.62 1.25 0.75
C PHE A 37 -16.65 2.33 0.25
N VAL A 38 -15.50 1.90 -0.28
CA VAL A 38 -14.55 2.81 -0.92
C VAL A 38 -14.81 2.79 -2.42
N GLU A 39 -15.42 3.87 -2.91
CA GLU A 39 -15.62 4.12 -4.34
C GLU A 39 -14.29 4.16 -5.11
N HIS A 40 -14.38 4.01 -6.42
CA HIS A 40 -13.25 4.05 -7.32
C HIS A 40 -13.59 4.85 -8.56
N PHE A 41 -12.56 5.27 -9.26
CA PHE A 41 -12.65 5.93 -10.55
C PHE A 41 -12.03 5.03 -11.61
N ASP A 42 -12.74 4.81 -12.71
CA ASP A 42 -12.27 3.98 -13.82
C ASP A 42 -11.34 4.74 -14.77
N THR A 43 -11.32 6.07 -14.68
CA THR A 43 -10.50 6.95 -15.52
C THR A 43 -9.92 8.12 -14.72
N GLY A 44 -8.95 8.82 -15.29
CA GLY A 44 -8.40 10.06 -14.70
C GLY A 44 -7.49 9.83 -13.49
N GLY A 45 -6.73 8.73 -13.45
CA GLY A 45 -5.86 8.40 -12.33
C GLY A 45 -4.86 9.50 -11.96
N ASP A 46 -4.38 10.28 -12.94
CA ASP A 46 -3.52 11.45 -12.72
C ASP A 46 -4.26 12.57 -11.98
N ALA A 47 -5.53 12.83 -12.33
CA ALA A 47 -6.37 13.81 -11.66
C ALA A 47 -6.72 13.38 -10.23
N VAL A 48 -7.05 12.09 -10.04
CA VAL A 48 -7.32 11.51 -8.71
C VAL A 48 -6.07 11.62 -7.83
N LEU A 49 -4.89 11.30 -8.36
CA LEU A 49 -3.63 11.47 -7.64
C LEU A 49 -3.40 12.94 -7.26
N ARG A 50 -3.54 13.89 -8.19
CA ARG A 50 -3.39 15.32 -7.89
C ARG A 50 -4.35 15.77 -6.78
N SER A 51 -5.60 15.32 -6.81
CA SER A 51 -6.57 15.61 -5.74
C SER A 51 -6.17 14.99 -4.41
N ALA A 52 -5.75 13.72 -4.39
CA ALA A 52 -5.25 13.07 -3.19
C ALA A 52 -4.09 13.86 -2.55
N CYS A 53 -3.19 14.41 -3.38
CA CYS A 53 -2.07 15.21 -2.92
C CYS A 53 -2.49 16.56 -2.35
N LYS A 54 -3.45 17.25 -2.99
CA LYS A 54 -4.03 18.49 -2.46
C LYS A 54 -4.73 18.28 -1.12
N LEU A 55 -5.35 17.11 -0.93
CA LEU A 55 -5.99 16.70 0.31
C LEU A 55 -5.00 16.19 1.37
N SER A 56 -3.69 16.28 1.13
CA SER A 56 -2.63 15.77 2.02
C SER A 56 -2.76 14.27 2.35
N LEU A 57 -3.36 13.49 1.46
CA LEU A 57 -3.36 12.03 1.54
C LEU A 57 -2.00 11.48 1.10
N GLU A 58 -1.71 10.22 1.45
CA GLU A 58 -0.44 9.58 1.06
C GLU A 58 -0.30 9.45 -0.46
N GLY A 59 -1.41 9.20 -1.16
CA GLY A 59 -1.47 8.90 -2.59
C GLY A 59 -2.68 8.06 -2.95
N ILE A 60 -2.58 7.29 -4.04
CA ILE A 60 -3.63 6.40 -4.54
C ILE A 60 -3.11 4.97 -4.72
N VAL A 61 -4.04 4.01 -4.76
CA VAL A 61 -3.77 2.63 -5.16
C VAL A 61 -4.57 2.36 -6.42
N SER A 62 -3.87 2.16 -7.54
CA SER A 62 -4.44 1.68 -8.79
C SER A 62 -4.44 0.16 -8.78
N LYS A 63 -5.57 -0.45 -9.13
CA LYS A 63 -5.70 -1.90 -9.17
C LYS A 63 -6.23 -2.30 -10.55
N GLN A 64 -5.66 -3.34 -11.12
CA GLN A 64 -6.10 -3.87 -12.41
C GLN A 64 -7.50 -4.46 -12.28
N ALA A 65 -8.43 -3.97 -13.11
CA ALA A 65 -9.86 -4.22 -13.02
C ALA A 65 -10.24 -5.70 -13.24
N ASP A 66 -9.56 -6.34 -14.20
CA ASP A 66 -9.76 -7.72 -14.60
C ASP A 66 -8.91 -8.74 -13.82
N ALA A 67 -8.11 -8.29 -12.85
CA ALA A 67 -7.18 -9.16 -12.15
C ALA A 67 -7.84 -9.95 -11.00
N PRO A 68 -7.53 -11.27 -10.88
CA PRO A 68 -7.85 -12.04 -9.68
C PRO A 68 -7.06 -11.53 -8.47
N TYR A 69 -7.54 -11.83 -7.27
CA TYR A 69 -6.80 -11.58 -6.04
C TYR A 69 -5.71 -12.65 -5.84
N GLN A 70 -4.48 -12.21 -5.64
CA GLN A 70 -3.36 -13.09 -5.28
C GLN A 70 -2.71 -12.59 -4.00
N SER A 71 -2.41 -13.51 -3.10
CA SER A 71 -1.71 -13.17 -1.86
C SER A 71 -0.22 -12.91 -2.14
N GLY A 72 0.36 -11.95 -1.43
CA GLY A 72 1.76 -11.57 -1.58
C GLY A 72 1.98 -10.38 -2.51
N ARG A 73 3.18 -10.27 -3.08
CA ARG A 73 3.57 -9.16 -3.96
C ARG A 73 3.13 -9.47 -5.39
N THR A 74 2.37 -8.56 -5.99
CA THR A 74 1.87 -8.67 -7.36
C THR A 74 2.07 -7.36 -8.10
N GLU A 75 2.00 -7.40 -9.44
CA GLU A 75 2.02 -6.21 -10.30
C GLU A 75 0.60 -5.67 -10.59
N SER A 76 -0.44 -6.37 -10.14
CA SER A 76 -1.83 -5.97 -10.36
C SER A 76 -2.28 -4.80 -9.49
N TRP A 77 -1.48 -4.40 -8.50
CA TRP A 77 -1.74 -3.28 -7.59
C TRP A 77 -0.54 -2.34 -7.57
N ALA A 78 -0.73 -1.11 -8.06
CA ALA A 78 0.28 -0.08 -8.08
C ALA A 78 -0.05 1.04 -7.09
N LYS A 79 0.92 1.42 -6.25
CA LYS A 79 0.78 2.55 -5.33
C LYS A 79 1.51 3.76 -5.90
N SER A 80 0.78 4.84 -6.12
CA SER A 80 1.34 6.14 -6.52
C SER A 80 1.26 7.09 -5.34
N LYS A 81 2.40 7.58 -4.86
CA LYS A 81 2.49 8.45 -3.67
C LYS A 81 2.58 9.92 -4.07
N CYS A 82 2.03 10.78 -3.23
CA CYS A 82 2.04 12.24 -3.41
C CYS A 82 3.38 12.89 -3.11
N ARG A 83 4.13 12.31 -2.18
CA ARG A 83 5.49 12.74 -1.88
C ARG A 83 6.45 11.79 -2.58
N ALA A 84 7.41 12.35 -3.31
CA ALA A 84 8.59 11.61 -3.73
C ALA A 84 9.29 11.03 -2.49
N GLY A 85 9.95 9.89 -2.66
CA GLY A 85 10.79 9.33 -1.60
C GLY A 85 11.77 10.38 -1.09
N HIS A 86 12.04 10.37 0.21
CA HIS A 86 13.08 11.22 0.79
C HIS A 86 14.41 10.47 0.68
N GLU A 87 15.42 11.11 0.12
CA GLU A 87 16.78 10.57 0.18
C GLU A 87 17.30 10.69 1.61
N VAL A 88 17.80 9.60 2.15
CA VAL A 88 18.25 9.51 3.53
C VAL A 88 19.59 8.80 3.59
N VAL A 89 20.38 9.14 4.59
CA VAL A 89 21.65 8.48 4.88
C VAL A 89 21.40 7.36 5.89
N ILE A 90 21.91 6.17 5.59
CA ILE A 90 21.86 5.01 6.49
C ILE A 90 22.94 5.21 7.55
N GLY A 91 22.52 5.38 8.80
CA GLY A 91 23.46 5.49 9.93
C GLY A 91 23.71 4.15 10.64
N ALA A 92 22.72 3.26 10.63
CA ALA A 92 22.81 1.95 11.27
C ALA A 92 21.70 1.00 10.76
N TYR A 93 21.71 -0.24 11.24
CA TYR A 93 20.62 -1.20 11.06
C TYR A 93 20.26 -1.87 12.38
N ALA A 94 19.05 -2.42 12.45
CA ALA A 94 18.57 -3.16 13.62
C ALA A 94 18.24 -4.62 13.27
N LYS A 95 18.52 -5.50 14.22
CA LYS A 95 18.18 -6.92 14.18
C LYS A 95 17.14 -7.26 15.25
N THR A 96 16.35 -8.30 15.03
CA THR A 96 15.49 -8.95 16.04
C THR A 96 15.70 -10.44 15.91
N ASN A 97 16.08 -11.10 17.01
CA ASN A 97 16.43 -12.53 17.04
C ASN A 97 17.46 -12.89 15.95
N GLY A 98 18.51 -12.05 15.81
CA GLY A 98 19.57 -12.23 14.81
C GLY A 98 19.19 -11.87 13.36
N LYS A 99 17.90 -11.68 13.05
CA LYS A 99 17.43 -11.35 11.70
C LYS A 99 17.31 -9.85 11.48
N PHE A 100 17.64 -9.39 10.28
CA PHE A 100 17.45 -8.00 9.88
C PHE A 100 15.99 -7.56 10.07
N ARG A 101 15.80 -6.33 10.58
CA ARG A 101 14.47 -5.74 10.80
C ARG A 101 14.28 -4.40 10.11
N SER A 102 15.27 -3.51 10.16
CA SER A 102 15.12 -2.16 9.61
C SER A 102 16.46 -1.46 9.47
N LEU A 103 16.55 -0.55 8.50
CA LEU A 103 17.57 0.49 8.50
C LEU A 103 17.17 1.63 9.44
N LEU A 104 18.15 2.22 10.12
CA LEU A 104 18.04 3.44 10.90
C LEU A 104 18.62 4.57 10.05
N VAL A 105 17.78 5.56 9.74
CA VAL A 105 18.09 6.56 8.72
C VAL A 105 18.01 7.98 9.27
N GLY A 106 18.80 8.87 8.68
CA GLY A 106 18.89 10.27 9.05
C GLY A 106 19.19 11.15 7.84
N VAL A 107 19.30 12.45 8.09
CA VAL A 107 19.77 13.44 7.11
C VAL A 107 20.80 14.34 7.79
N TYR A 108 21.76 14.86 7.03
CA TYR A 108 22.68 15.87 7.55
C TYR A 108 22.01 17.25 7.55
N ARG A 109 22.12 17.96 8.68
CA ARG A 109 21.84 19.40 8.78
C ARG A 109 23.14 20.10 9.16
N GLY A 110 23.85 20.60 8.15
CA GLY A 110 25.25 20.99 8.31
C GLY A 110 26.11 19.76 8.53
N ASP A 111 26.93 19.78 9.58
CA ASP A 111 27.79 18.69 10.03
C ASP A 111 27.09 17.68 10.97
N HIS A 112 25.85 17.96 11.37
CA HIS A 112 25.10 17.10 12.28
C HIS A 112 24.21 16.09 11.56
N PHE A 113 24.44 14.80 11.82
CA PHE A 113 23.52 13.74 11.42
C PHE A 113 22.27 13.74 12.32
N VAL A 114 21.13 14.08 11.75
CA VAL A 114 19.84 14.09 12.44
C VAL A 114 19.07 12.83 12.07
N TYR A 115 18.81 11.98 13.08
CA TYR A 115 17.99 10.79 12.90
C TYR A 115 16.54 11.17 12.53
N VAL A 116 16.01 10.58 11.45
CA VAL A 116 14.66 10.88 10.94
C VAL A 116 13.71 9.69 10.95
N GLY A 117 14.21 8.48 11.21
CA GLY A 117 13.32 7.32 11.42
C GLY A 117 13.93 5.97 11.04
N ARG A 118 13.04 4.99 10.90
CA ARG A 118 13.37 3.60 10.55
C ARG A 118 12.68 3.21 9.25
N VAL A 119 13.39 2.49 8.38
CA VAL A 119 12.83 1.90 7.16
C VAL A 119 12.85 0.38 7.31
N GLY A 120 11.69 -0.21 7.56
CA GLY A 120 11.53 -1.64 7.88
C GLY A 120 11.03 -2.53 6.74
N THR A 121 10.68 -1.97 5.59
CA THR A 121 10.08 -2.70 4.46
C THR A 121 10.79 -2.37 3.15
N GLY A 122 10.59 -3.20 2.12
CA GLY A 122 11.22 -3.02 0.80
C GLY A 122 12.49 -3.86 0.57
N TYR A 123 12.81 -4.76 1.49
CA TYR A 123 13.98 -5.63 1.41
C TYR A 123 13.54 -7.10 1.26
N GLY A 124 13.91 -7.72 0.14
CA GLY A 124 13.92 -9.18 0.02
C GLY A 124 15.22 -9.77 0.56
N ALA A 125 15.28 -11.10 0.71
CA ALA A 125 16.45 -11.80 1.25
C ALA A 125 17.77 -11.39 0.55
N ASN A 126 17.79 -11.46 -0.79
CA ASN A 126 18.97 -11.09 -1.59
C ASN A 126 19.41 -9.64 -1.37
N LYS A 127 18.47 -8.73 -1.15
CA LYS A 127 18.77 -7.31 -0.91
C LYS A 127 19.32 -7.09 0.51
N VAL A 128 18.86 -7.87 1.49
CA VAL A 128 19.44 -7.83 2.85
C VAL A 128 20.86 -8.36 2.84
N GLU A 129 21.13 -9.45 2.12
CA GLU A 129 22.47 -10.02 1.95
C GLU A 129 23.44 -9.04 1.26
N ALA A 130 22.99 -8.32 0.24
CA ALA A 130 23.82 -7.31 -0.40
C ALA A 130 24.09 -6.06 0.48
N LEU A 131 23.26 -5.82 1.50
CA LEU A 131 23.37 -4.65 2.38
C LEU A 131 24.21 -4.90 3.64
N LEU A 132 24.44 -6.17 4.03
CA LEU A 132 25.05 -6.59 5.29
C LEU A 132 26.25 -7.50 5.07
#